data_AF-A0A538J083-F1
#
_entry.id   AF-A0A538J083-F1
#
_cell.length_a   1.000
_cell.length_b   1.000
_cell.length_c   1.000
_cell.angle_alpha   90.00
_cell.angle_beta   90.00
_cell.angle_gamma   90.00
#
_symmetry.space_group_name_H-M   'P 1'
#
loop_
_entity.id
_entity.type
_entity.pdbx_description
1 polymer ?
#
loop_
_entity_poly.entity_id
_entity_poly.type
_entity_poly.pdbx_seq_one_letter_code
_entity_poly.pdbx_strand_id
1 'polypeptide(L)'
;MSASKHGRRSTSAHTADSTHSRTTAGASTRDGRGYAAGAPAAAGDLVAPISVYSHEKGCSVTGGYVYRGRAAPAAFGRYFFGDLCSGTIWSLRVENGRAVDQRTESSRIGQLSSFGEGPDGALYAVSVGSGSLFRVVG
;
A
#
# COMPACT_ATOMS: atom_id res chain seq x y z
N MET A 1 -25.50 -42.52 36.41
CA MET A 1 -24.37 -41.57 36.56
C MET A 1 -23.97 -41.13 35.16
N SER A 2 -24.35 -39.91 34.76
CA SER A 2 -24.20 -39.43 33.38
C SER A 2 -23.04 -38.45 33.31
N ALA A 3 -22.00 -38.76 32.54
CA ALA A 3 -20.86 -37.89 32.31
C ALA A 3 -21.07 -37.11 31.00
N SER A 4 -21.27 -35.80 31.13
CA SER A 4 -21.35 -34.84 30.02
C SER A 4 -19.98 -34.67 29.38
N LYS A 5 -19.86 -34.90 28.07
CA LYS A 5 -18.64 -34.59 27.30
C LYS A 5 -18.98 -33.53 26.24
N HIS A 6 -18.44 -32.33 26.47
CA HIS A 6 -18.53 -31.17 25.59
C HIS A 6 -18.05 -31.48 24.17
N GLY A 7 -18.92 -31.32 23.17
CA GLY A 7 -18.56 -31.26 21.75
C GLY A 7 -18.11 -29.85 21.38
N ARG A 8 -16.81 -29.67 21.14
CA ARG A 8 -16.23 -28.41 20.64
C ARG A 8 -16.80 -28.11 19.24
N ARG A 9 -17.35 -26.92 19.05
CA ARG A 9 -17.65 -26.35 17.73
C ARG A 9 -16.35 -26.26 16.94
N SER A 10 -16.35 -26.87 15.75
CA SER A 10 -15.29 -26.75 14.77
C SER A 10 -15.31 -25.32 14.20
N THR A 11 -14.44 -24.45 14.68
CA THR A 11 -14.13 -23.20 13.98
C THR A 11 -13.13 -23.55 12.87
N SER A 12 -13.59 -23.52 11.62
CA SER A 12 -12.71 -23.56 10.45
C SER A 12 -11.82 -22.32 10.51
N ALA A 13 -10.59 -22.50 10.99
CA ALA A 13 -9.55 -21.50 10.83
C ALA A 13 -9.20 -21.51 9.33
N HIS A 14 -9.56 -20.45 8.61
CA HIS A 14 -8.98 -20.20 7.30
C HIS A 14 -7.47 -20.04 7.50
N THR A 15 -6.74 -21.04 7.02
CA THR A 15 -5.29 -21.07 6.95
C THR A 15 -4.84 -19.79 6.25
N ALA A 16 -4.15 -18.91 6.98
CA ALA A 16 -3.42 -17.81 6.37
C ALA A 16 -2.31 -18.44 5.51
N ASP A 17 -2.52 -18.44 4.20
CA ASP A 17 -1.51 -18.83 3.24
C ASP A 17 -0.32 -17.87 3.37
N SER A 18 0.83 -18.41 3.78
CA SER A 18 2.09 -17.69 3.99
C SER A 18 2.76 -17.32 2.67
N THR A 19 1.99 -16.76 1.73
CA THR A 19 2.54 -16.20 0.51
C THR A 19 3.11 -14.82 0.82
N HIS A 20 4.44 -14.72 0.81
CA HIS A 20 5.20 -13.49 1.05
C HIS A 20 4.67 -12.39 0.12
N SER A 21 3.87 -11.48 0.68
CA SER A 21 3.17 -10.42 -0.06
C SER A 21 3.48 -9.08 0.60
N ARG A 22 3.82 -8.07 -0.21
CA ARG A 22 3.97 -6.69 0.26
C ARG A 22 2.62 -5.99 0.21
N THR A 23 2.45 -5.07 1.16
CA THR A 23 1.19 -4.39 1.47
C THR A 23 1.36 -2.89 1.38
N THR A 24 0.36 -2.19 0.83
CA THR A 24 0.26 -0.73 0.83
C THR A 24 -0.98 -0.28 1.61
N ALA A 25 -0.86 0.84 2.34
CA ALA A 25 -1.87 1.60 3.09
C ALA A 25 -3.02 0.80 3.75
N GLY A 26 -3.09 0.78 5.08
CA GLY A 26 -4.32 0.51 5.83
C GLY A 26 -5.13 1.80 5.96
N ALA A 27 -6.42 1.79 5.66
CA ALA A 27 -7.25 2.99 5.77
C ALA A 27 -7.60 3.27 7.25
N SER A 28 -7.17 4.46 7.71
CA SER A 28 -7.51 5.20 8.93
C SER A 28 -6.65 4.95 10.18
N THR A 29 -5.87 5.97 10.54
CA THR A 29 -5.38 6.19 11.91
C THR A 29 -6.31 7.18 12.61
N ARG A 30 -6.86 6.79 13.77
CA ARG A 30 -6.83 7.70 14.92
C ARG A 30 -5.67 7.20 15.77
N ASP A 31 -4.59 7.96 15.75
CA ASP A 31 -3.32 7.74 16.44
C ASP A 31 -2.26 6.95 15.64
N GLY A 32 -1.18 7.67 15.28
CA GLY A 32 -0.22 7.30 14.25
C GLY A 32 0.84 6.30 14.69
N ARG A 33 0.49 5.01 14.82
CA ARG A 33 1.48 3.93 14.97
C ARG A 33 1.48 3.04 13.74
N GLY A 34 2.59 3.04 13.01
CA GLY A 34 2.82 2.18 11.85
C GLY A 34 2.81 0.70 12.24
N TYR A 35 2.27 -0.13 11.34
CA TYR A 35 2.26 -1.58 11.50
C TYR A 35 3.63 -2.16 11.11
N ALA A 36 4.28 -2.83 12.06
CA ALA A 36 5.41 -3.72 11.78
C ALA A 36 4.87 -5.09 11.35
N ALA A 37 5.45 -5.66 10.30
CA ALA A 37 5.13 -7.01 9.85
C ALA A 37 5.54 -8.05 10.92
N GLY A 38 4.59 -8.84 11.41
CA GLY A 38 4.88 -10.11 12.10
C GLY A 38 4.50 -10.26 13.58
N ALA A 39 3.83 -9.30 14.22
CA ALA A 39 3.26 -9.49 15.57
C ALA A 39 1.74 -9.29 15.54
N PRO A 40 0.94 -10.18 16.18
CA PRO A 40 -0.49 -9.93 16.33
C PRO A 40 -0.65 -8.70 17.21
N ALA A 41 -0.98 -7.56 16.60
CA ALA A 41 -1.42 -6.40 17.36
C ALA A 41 -2.62 -6.85 18.20
N ALA A 42 -2.62 -6.48 19.49
CA ALA A 42 -3.76 -6.70 20.37
C ALA A 42 -5.04 -6.28 19.64
N ALA A 43 -6.10 -7.09 19.75
CA ALA A 43 -7.33 -7.05 18.96
C ALA A 43 -8.10 -5.71 19.03
N GLY A 44 -7.52 -4.67 18.45
CA GLY A 44 -8.18 -3.49 17.92
C GLY A 44 -8.28 -3.65 16.42
N ASP A 45 -9.33 -3.10 15.83
CA ASP A 45 -9.78 -3.30 14.45
C ASP A 45 -8.63 -3.29 13.43
N LEU A 46 -8.18 -4.48 13.06
CA LEU A 46 -7.20 -4.65 11.98
C LEU A 46 -7.91 -4.34 10.67
N VAL A 47 -7.45 -3.30 9.98
CA VAL A 47 -7.94 -2.99 8.63
C VAL A 47 -7.12 -3.79 7.63
N ALA A 48 -7.83 -4.55 6.79
CA ALA A 48 -7.22 -5.29 5.71
C ALA A 48 -6.44 -4.35 4.76
N PRO A 49 -5.35 -4.83 4.15
CA PRO A 49 -4.58 -4.03 3.20
C PRO A 49 -5.43 -3.67 1.99
N ILE A 50 -5.24 -2.46 1.48
CA ILE A 50 -6.03 -1.94 0.34
C ILE A 50 -5.46 -2.45 -0.99
N SER A 51 -4.14 -2.71 -1.06
CA SER A 51 -3.50 -3.35 -2.21
C SER A 51 -2.26 -4.15 -1.80
N VAL A 52 -2.09 -5.32 -2.43
CA VAL A 52 -1.03 -6.29 -2.14
C VAL A 52 -0.39 -6.83 -3.43
N TYR A 53 0.90 -7.17 -3.38
CA TYR A 53 1.57 -7.87 -4.48
C TYR A 53 2.67 -8.83 -4.02
N SER A 54 2.92 -9.87 -4.81
CA SER A 54 3.94 -10.91 -4.56
C SER A 54 5.35 -10.32 -4.46
N HIS A 55 6.17 -10.92 -3.61
CA HIS A 55 7.59 -10.59 -3.50
C HIS A 55 8.35 -10.74 -4.81
N GLU A 56 7.92 -11.61 -5.73
CA GLU A 56 8.55 -11.79 -7.05
C GLU A 56 8.56 -10.52 -7.91
N LYS A 57 7.63 -9.58 -7.67
CA LYS A 57 7.47 -8.37 -8.48
C LYS A 57 8.26 -7.16 -7.95
N GLY A 58 9.05 -7.30 -6.88
CA GLY A 58 9.78 -6.18 -6.27
C GLY A 58 10.49 -6.51 -4.96
N CYS A 59 10.91 -5.52 -4.18
CA CYS A 59 11.55 -5.77 -2.88
C CYS A 59 10.98 -4.95 -1.72
N SER A 60 10.50 -3.73 -1.97
CA SER A 60 10.13 -2.78 -0.92
C SER A 60 9.18 -1.74 -1.49
N VAL A 61 8.03 -1.58 -0.83
CA VAL A 61 7.04 -0.56 -1.17
C VAL A 61 7.56 0.82 -0.77
N THR A 62 7.43 1.78 -1.68
CA THR A 62 7.69 3.19 -1.44
C THR A 62 6.50 4.04 -1.86
N GLY A 63 6.36 5.23 -1.28
CA GLY A 63 5.26 6.16 -1.56
C GLY A 63 4.28 6.31 -0.42
N GLY A 64 3.00 6.59 -0.73
CA GLY A 64 2.08 7.10 0.29
C GLY A 64 1.37 8.40 -0.05
N TYR A 65 1.31 8.81 -1.32
CA TYR A 65 0.95 10.19 -1.68
C TYR A 65 -0.29 10.25 -2.57
N VAL A 66 -1.17 11.21 -2.32
CA VAL A 66 -2.32 11.50 -3.18
C VAL A 66 -2.00 12.71 -4.04
N TYR A 67 -2.14 12.58 -5.36
CA TYR A 67 -1.88 13.69 -6.27
C TYR A 67 -2.99 14.75 -6.17
N ARG A 68 -2.60 16.00 -5.90
CA ARG A 68 -3.52 17.16 -5.75
C ARG A 68 -3.22 18.30 -6.73
N GLY A 69 -2.22 18.12 -7.59
CA GLY A 69 -1.79 19.12 -8.54
C GLY A 69 -2.81 19.36 -9.65
N ARG A 70 -2.72 20.53 -10.30
CA ARG A 70 -3.58 20.91 -11.42
C ARG A 70 -3.02 20.49 -12.78
N ALA A 71 -1.72 20.18 -12.85
CA ALA A 71 -1.02 19.91 -14.10
C ALA A 71 -1.38 18.57 -14.76
N ALA A 72 -1.84 17.60 -13.97
CA ALA A 72 -2.30 16.30 -14.46
C ALA A 72 -3.71 16.00 -13.92
N PRO A 73 -4.78 16.54 -14.53
CA PRO A 73 -6.15 16.35 -14.02
C PRO A 73 -6.57 14.88 -13.91
N ALA A 74 -6.09 14.01 -14.80
CA ALA A 74 -6.36 12.57 -14.74
C ALA A 74 -5.72 11.87 -13.53
N ALA A 75 -4.67 12.46 -12.95
CA ALA A 75 -4.01 11.96 -11.75
C ALA A 75 -4.69 12.46 -10.46
N PHE A 76 -5.53 13.48 -10.53
CA PHE A 76 -6.14 14.10 -9.35
C PHE A 76 -6.91 13.07 -8.49
N GLY A 77 -6.59 13.06 -7.20
CA GLY A 77 -7.20 12.16 -6.21
C GLY A 77 -6.69 10.72 -6.25
N ARG A 78 -5.77 10.37 -7.16
CA ARG A 78 -5.16 9.04 -7.18
C ARG A 78 -4.05 8.95 -6.14
N TYR A 79 -3.99 7.83 -5.44
CA TYR A 79 -2.91 7.46 -4.53
C TYR A 79 -1.79 6.80 -5.33
N PHE A 80 -0.57 7.32 -5.20
CA PHE A 80 0.64 6.84 -5.86
C PHE A 80 1.56 6.13 -4.86
N PHE A 81 2.07 5.00 -5.34
CA PHE A 81 3.05 4.18 -4.66
C PHE A 81 3.91 3.47 -5.69
N GLY A 82 5.01 2.87 -5.26
CA GLY A 82 5.89 2.14 -6.13
C GLY A 82 6.75 1.16 -5.36
N ASP A 83 7.76 0.65 -6.05
CA ASP A 83 8.69 -0.31 -5.48
C ASP A 83 10.14 0.11 -5.74
N LEU A 84 10.95 0.09 -4.68
CA LEU A 84 12.35 0.53 -4.70
C LEU A 84 13.18 -0.20 -5.74
N CYS A 85 13.06 -1.53 -5.83
CA CYS A 85 13.94 -2.35 -6.65
C CYS A 85 13.49 -2.38 -8.12
N SER A 86 12.20 -2.61 -8.37
CA SER A 86 11.68 -2.69 -9.74
C SER A 86 11.49 -1.32 -10.40
N GLY A 87 11.46 -0.25 -9.59
CA GLY A 87 11.12 1.10 -10.01
C GLY A 87 9.70 1.24 -10.55
N THR A 88 8.86 0.21 -10.39
CA THR A 88 7.48 0.21 -10.85
C THR A 88 6.69 1.21 -10.04
N ILE A 89 5.86 2.01 -10.71
CA ILE A 89 4.93 2.93 -10.08
C ILE A 89 3.51 2.42 -10.38
N TRP A 90 2.68 2.43 -9.34
CA TRP A 90 1.26 2.17 -9.44
C TRP A 90 0.49 3.37 -8.92
N SER A 91 -0.74 3.47 -9.39
CA SER A 91 -1.71 4.36 -8.77
C SER A 91 -3.08 3.69 -8.68
N LEU A 92 -3.86 4.12 -7.70
CA LEU A 92 -5.22 3.63 -7.48
C LEU A 92 -6.11 4.77 -6.97
N ARG A 93 -7.42 4.57 -7.03
CA ARG A 93 -8.39 5.36 -6.26
C ARG A 93 -8.84 4.56 -5.05
N VAL A 94 -9.26 5.27 -4.00
CA VAL A 94 -9.83 4.65 -2.81
C VAL A 94 -11.29 5.05 -2.70
N GLU A 95 -12.18 4.07 -2.77
CA GLU A 95 -13.62 4.25 -2.60
C GLU A 95 -14.12 3.30 -1.51
N ASN A 96 -14.80 3.81 -0.49
CA ASN A 96 -15.32 3.02 0.63
C ASN A 96 -14.26 2.10 1.29
N GLY A 97 -13.02 2.59 1.40
CA GLY A 97 -11.91 1.85 1.99
C GLY A 97 -11.31 0.76 1.09
N ARG A 98 -11.66 0.71 -0.21
CA ARG A 98 -11.17 -0.30 -1.16
C ARG A 98 -10.41 0.35 -2.31
N ALA A 99 -9.39 -0.35 -2.82
CA ALA A 99 -8.74 0.02 -4.08
C ALA A 99 -9.72 -0.17 -5.23
N VAL A 100 -9.86 0.86 -6.04
CA VAL A 100 -10.54 0.79 -7.33
C VAL A 100 -9.64 1.44 -8.38
N ASP A 101 -9.83 1.05 -9.64
CA ASP A 101 -9.12 1.66 -10.77
C ASP A 101 -7.58 1.65 -10.57
N GLN A 102 -7.05 0.55 -10.01
CA GLN A 102 -5.60 0.39 -9.86
C GLN A 102 -4.96 0.16 -11.22
N ARG A 103 -3.88 0.88 -11.51
CA ARG A 103 -3.10 0.73 -12.73
C ARG A 103 -1.61 0.87 -12.47
N THR A 104 -0.83 0.29 -13.37
CA THR A 104 0.61 0.55 -13.46
C THR A 104 0.81 1.81 -14.28
N GLU A 105 1.58 2.76 -13.76
CA GLU A 105 1.96 3.96 -14.52
C GLU A 105 3.04 3.62 -15.54
N SER A 106 3.09 4.38 -16.64
CA SER A 106 4.04 4.14 -17.74
C SER A 106 5.49 4.39 -17.34
N SER A 107 5.72 5.34 -16.42
CA SER A 107 7.05 5.68 -15.93
C SER A 107 7.58 4.63 -14.95
N ARG A 108 8.87 4.34 -15.07
CA ARG A 108 9.65 3.57 -14.09
C ARG A 108 10.81 4.42 -13.61
N ILE A 109 10.99 4.48 -12.30
CA ILE A 109 12.07 5.25 -11.67
C ILE A 109 12.96 4.28 -10.90
N GLY A 110 14.21 4.11 -11.37
CA GLY A 110 15.16 3.23 -10.67
C GLY A 110 15.45 3.75 -9.26
N GLN A 111 15.53 2.82 -8.30
CA GLN A 111 15.73 3.14 -6.87
C GLN A 111 14.76 4.23 -6.35
N LEU A 112 13.47 4.07 -6.69
CA LEU A 112 12.38 4.94 -6.24
C LEU A 112 12.24 4.86 -4.71
N SER A 113 12.75 5.86 -4.01
CA SER A 113 12.85 5.86 -2.55
C SER A 113 11.66 6.54 -1.88
N SER A 114 11.05 7.54 -2.52
CA SER A 114 9.90 8.27 -2.00
C SER A 114 9.17 9.02 -3.12
N PHE A 115 8.09 9.71 -2.74
CA PHE A 115 7.59 10.86 -3.47
C PHE A 115 7.63 12.10 -2.54
N GLY A 116 7.30 13.27 -3.09
CA GLY A 116 7.15 14.51 -2.34
C GLY A 116 6.15 15.43 -3.04
N GLU A 117 5.38 16.20 -2.26
CA GLU A 117 4.41 17.16 -2.76
C GLU A 117 5.02 18.58 -2.73
N GLY A 118 4.97 19.27 -3.87
CA GLY A 118 5.32 20.69 -3.98
C GLY A 118 4.18 21.61 -3.53
N PRO A 119 4.44 22.92 -3.39
CA PRO A 119 3.45 23.89 -2.90
C PRO A 119 2.21 24.07 -3.81
N ASP A 120 2.30 23.67 -5.07
CA ASP A 120 1.21 23.68 -6.05
C ASP A 120 0.43 22.35 -6.09
N GLY A 121 0.72 21.41 -5.19
CA GLY A 121 0.18 20.06 -5.18
C GLY A 121 0.81 19.14 -6.23
N ALA A 122 1.82 19.59 -6.98
CA ALA A 122 2.54 18.72 -7.90
C ALA A 122 3.29 17.64 -7.12
N LEU A 123 3.22 16.42 -7.62
CA LEU A 123 3.92 15.29 -7.03
C LEU A 123 5.26 15.08 -7.73
N TYR A 124 6.29 14.76 -6.96
CA TYR A 124 7.64 14.48 -7.43
C TYR A 124 8.06 13.09 -6.94
N ALA A 125 8.51 12.22 -7.83
CA ALA A 125 9.16 10.96 -7.47
C ALA A 125 10.64 11.21 -7.15
N VAL A 126 11.16 10.52 -6.13
CA VAL A 126 12.54 10.66 -5.65
C VAL A 126 13.31 9.39 -6.00
N SER A 127 14.44 9.52 -6.70
CA SER A 127 15.40 8.44 -6.87
C SER A 127 16.60 8.67 -5.97
N VAL A 128 16.88 7.73 -5.07
CA VAL A 128 18.10 7.77 -4.26
C VAL A 128 19.33 7.37 -5.07
N GLY A 129 19.17 6.48 -6.06
CA GLY A 129 20.28 6.01 -6.88
C GLY A 129 20.84 7.08 -7.80
N SER A 130 19.98 7.90 -8.40
CA SER A 130 20.40 9.00 -9.28
C SER A 130 20.49 10.37 -8.58
N GLY A 131 19.98 10.50 -7.35
CA GLY A 131 19.87 11.78 -6.65
C GLY A 131 18.91 12.77 -7.33
N SER A 132 17.92 12.28 -8.10
CA SER A 132 17.05 13.11 -8.93
C SER A 132 15.61 13.16 -8.43
N LEU A 133 14.93 14.26 -8.74
CA LEU A 133 13.49 14.45 -8.58
C LEU A 133 12.80 14.46 -9.95
N PHE A 134 11.74 13.67 -10.10
CA PHE A 134 10.96 13.57 -11.33
C PHE A 134 9.54 14.06 -11.08
N ARG A 135 9.10 15.10 -11.78
CA ARG A 135 7.74 15.62 -11.64
C ARG A 135 6.74 14.67 -12.31
N VAL A 136 5.67 14.32 -11.61
CA VAL A 136 4.55 13.56 -12.16
C VAL A 136 3.74 14.46 -13.08
N VAL A 137 3.60 14.03 -14.33
CA VAL A 137 2.82 14.66 -15.39
C VAL A 137 1.82 13.65 -15.96
N GLY A 138 0.71 14.14 -16.50
CA GLY A 138 -0.43 13.33 -16.95
C GLY A 138 -0.21 12.63 -18.27
#